data_AF-A0A821UM98-F1
#
_entry.id   AF-A0A821UM98-F1
#
_cell.length_a   1.000
_cell.length_b   1.000
_cell.length_c   1.000
_cell.angle_alpha   90.00
_cell.angle_beta   90.00
_cell.angle_gamma   90.00
#
_symmetry.space_group_name_H-M   'P 1'
#
loop_
_entity.id
_entity.type
_entity.pdbx_description
1 polymer ?
#
loop_
_entity_poly.entity_id
_entity_poly.type
_entity_poly.pdbx_seq_one_letter_code
_entity_poly.pdbx_strand_id
1 'polypeptide(L)'
;DDLPNLQCFSFKCYLPINEYDQKMLPLLHRMSYLEKLTLYLRIENRATFVNNTHLQNEILVYMPRLYSFSFYISTYDRSTGLFHYVPSQDIQRTITNNRHQPMASVIS
;
A
#
# COMPACT_ATOMS: atom_id res chain seq x y z
N ASP A 1 6.51 14.27 22.60
CA ASP A 1 5.52 13.79 21.63
C ASP A 1 5.45 12.27 21.65
N ASP A 2 4.67 11.74 22.59
CA ASP A 2 4.35 10.31 22.66
C ASP A 2 3.31 9.98 21.58
N LEU A 3 3.77 9.80 20.34
CA LEU A 3 2.97 9.11 19.34
C LEU A 3 2.72 7.68 19.86
N PRO A 4 1.46 7.22 19.93
CA PRO A 4 1.17 5.87 20.39
C PRO A 4 1.97 4.88 19.53
N ASN A 5 2.64 3.94 20.20
CA ASN A 5 3.43 2.87 19.57
C ASN A 5 2.49 1.87 18.87
N LEU A 6 1.78 2.34 17.85
CA LEU A 6 0.92 1.54 17.00
C LEU A 6 1.82 0.69 16.14
N GLN A 7 1.89 -0.61 16.41
CA GLN A 7 2.59 -1.58 15.56
C GLN A 7 1.70 -2.13 14.45
N CYS A 8 0.38 -1.99 14.62
CA CYS A 8 -0.66 -2.51 13.74
C CYS A 8 -1.67 -1.42 13.42
N PHE A 9 -2.02 -1.25 12.15
CA PHE A 9 -3.06 -0.33 11.73
C PHE A 9 -4.01 -0.99 10.72
N SER A 10 -5.31 -0.74 10.89
CA SER A 10 -6.34 -1.13 9.94
C SER A 10 -7.11 0.09 9.50
N PHE A 11 -7.17 0.32 8.19
CA PHE A 11 -7.80 1.50 7.62
C PHE A 11 -8.81 1.11 6.55
N LYS A 12 -10.02 1.64 6.66
CA LYS A 12 -11.09 1.49 5.66
C LYS A 12 -11.50 2.85 5.15
N CYS A 13 -11.37 3.08 3.85
CA CYS A 13 -11.70 4.37 3.26
C CYS A 13 -12.31 4.27 1.87
N TYR A 14 -13.18 5.23 1.59
CA TYR A 14 -13.86 5.45 0.32
C TYR A 14 -13.39 6.80 -0.20
N LEU A 15 -12.63 6.79 -1.29
CA LEU A 15 -11.98 7.98 -1.81
C LEU A 15 -12.54 8.33 -3.20
N PRO A 16 -13.02 9.56 -3.43
CA PRO A 16 -13.27 10.05 -4.78
C PRO A 16 -11.96 10.21 -5.57
N ILE A 17 -12.06 10.48 -6.88
CA ILE A 17 -10.92 10.71 -7.80
C ILE A 17 -9.87 11.61 -7.14
N ASN A 18 -8.59 11.22 -7.29
CA ASN A 18 -7.39 11.95 -6.84
C ASN A 18 -7.16 12.07 -5.32
N GLU A 19 -8.10 11.69 -4.47
CA GLU A 19 -7.88 11.76 -3.01
C GLU A 19 -6.92 10.68 -2.49
N TYR A 20 -6.76 9.58 -3.23
CA TYR A 20 -5.76 8.58 -2.90
C TYR A 20 -4.34 9.18 -2.92
N ASP A 21 -3.96 9.82 -4.03
CA ASP A 21 -2.60 10.35 -4.18
C ASP A 21 -2.36 11.55 -3.23
N GLN A 22 -3.38 12.40 -3.05
CA GLN A 22 -3.24 13.63 -2.26
C GLN A 22 -3.36 13.43 -0.75
N LYS A 23 -4.16 12.46 -0.30
CA LYS A 23 -4.46 12.28 1.14
C LYS A 23 -3.98 10.94 1.67
N MET A 24 -4.21 9.85 0.92
CA MET A 24 -3.88 8.51 1.41
C MET A 24 -2.38 8.24 1.43
N LEU A 25 -1.67 8.54 0.34
CA LEU A 25 -0.21 8.29 0.27
C LEU A 25 0.56 9.06 1.35
N PRO A 26 0.35 10.38 1.55
CA PRO A 26 1.04 11.10 2.62
C PRO A 26 0.71 10.57 4.02
N LEU A 27 -0.52 10.10 4.25
CA LEU A 27 -0.91 9.48 5.52
C LEU A 27 -0.15 8.18 5.75
N LEU A 28 -0.05 7.32 4.73
CA LEU A 28 0.71 6.07 4.81
C LEU A 28 2.20 6.34 5.03
N HIS A 29 2.80 7.33 4.35
CA HIS A 29 4.20 7.70 4.55
C HIS A 29 4.50 8.12 5.99
N ARG A 30 3.58 8.82 6.65
CA ARG A 30 3.71 9.18 8.08
C ARG A 30 3.65 7.97 9.01
N MET A 31 3.11 6.85 8.53
CA MET A 31 3.04 5.57 9.23
C MET A 31 4.20 4.62 8.86
N SER A 32 5.33 5.16 8.40
CA SER A 32 6.54 4.40 8.02
C SER A 32 7.14 3.54 9.15
N TYR A 33 6.78 3.82 10.39
CA TYR A 33 7.19 3.06 11.57
C TYR A 33 6.41 1.75 11.76
N LEU A 34 5.30 1.55 11.04
CA LEU A 34 4.47 0.36 11.18
C LEU A 34 5.23 -0.92 10.81
N GLU A 35 4.99 -1.94 11.63
CA GLU A 35 5.49 -3.29 11.44
C GLU A 35 4.47 -4.17 10.70
N LYS A 36 3.18 -3.92 10.97
CA LYS A 36 2.05 -4.59 10.34
C LYS A 36 1.02 -3.58 9.86
N LEU A 37 0.54 -3.75 8.63
CA LEU A 37 -0.50 -2.90 8.05
C LEU A 37 -1.53 -3.77 7.32
N THR A 38 -2.80 -3.55 7.65
CA THR A 38 -3.92 -4.09 6.88
C THR A 38 -4.69 -2.94 6.24
N LEU A 39 -4.76 -2.90 4.91
CA LEU A 39 -5.32 -1.77 4.18
C LEU A 39 -6.56 -2.18 3.37
N TYR A 40 -7.72 -1.60 3.70
CA TYR A 40 -8.96 -1.77 2.94
C TYR A 40 -9.29 -0.48 2.20
N LEU A 41 -9.14 -0.45 0.88
CA LEU A 41 -9.41 0.74 0.08
C LEU A 41 -10.44 0.44 -0.99
N ARG A 42 -11.41 1.35 -1.12
CA ARG A 42 -12.25 1.48 -2.30
C ARG A 42 -12.01 2.85 -2.90
N ILE A 43 -11.51 2.88 -4.13
CA ILE A 43 -11.23 4.11 -4.86
C ILE A 43 -12.24 4.22 -6.00
N GLU A 44 -12.91 5.35 -6.11
CA GLU A 44 -13.91 5.56 -7.16
C GLU A 44 -13.34 6.36 -8.34
N ASN A 45 -13.67 5.94 -9.56
CA ASN A 45 -13.40 6.59 -10.83
C ASN A 45 -11.92 6.87 -11.13
N ARG A 46 -10.99 6.15 -10.50
CA ARG A 46 -9.56 6.33 -10.79
C ARG A 46 -9.23 5.77 -12.19
N ALA A 47 -8.63 6.59 -13.04
CA ALA A 47 -8.23 6.20 -14.39
C ALA A 47 -7.09 5.17 -14.41
N THR A 48 -6.21 5.21 -13.41
CA THR A 48 -5.08 4.29 -13.27
C THR A 48 -5.32 3.29 -12.14
N PHE A 49 -5.26 2.01 -12.48
CA PHE A 49 -5.39 0.93 -11.51
C PHE A 49 -4.21 0.94 -10.53
N VAL A 50 -4.49 0.79 -9.23
CA VAL A 50 -3.46 0.58 -8.21
C VAL A 50 -2.91 -0.83 -8.38
N ASN A 51 -1.82 -0.97 -9.11
CA ASN A 51 -1.18 -2.26 -9.33
C ASN A 51 -0.03 -2.50 -8.32
N ASN A 52 0.58 -3.68 -8.42
CA ASN A 52 1.66 -4.09 -7.54
C ASN A 52 2.86 -3.13 -7.60
N THR A 53 3.21 -2.63 -8.80
CA THR A 53 4.30 -1.67 -9.00
C THR A 53 4.02 -0.36 -8.29
N HIS A 54 2.79 0.15 -8.37
CA HIS A 54 2.39 1.37 -7.69
C HIS A 54 2.46 1.20 -6.16
N LEU A 55 1.96 0.10 -5.62
CA LEU A 55 2.03 -0.18 -4.18
C LEU A 55 3.48 -0.34 -3.70
N GLN A 56 4.33 -0.97 -4.51
CA GLN A 56 5.75 -1.10 -4.22
C GLN A 56 6.44 0.27 -4.14
N ASN A 57 6.25 1.11 -5.16
CA ASN A 57 6.94 2.38 -5.29
C ASN A 57 6.41 3.45 -4.33
N GLU A 58 5.09 3.45 -4.07
CA GLU A 58 4.43 4.53 -3.33
C GLU A 58 4.17 4.18 -1.85
N ILE A 59 4.18 2.91 -1.46
CA ILE A 59 3.92 2.52 -0.06
C ILE A 59 5.11 1.75 0.50
N LEU A 60 5.48 0.63 -0.13
CA LEU A 60 6.40 -0.33 0.49
C LEU A 60 7.83 0.22 0.62
N VAL A 61 8.31 0.97 -0.38
CA VAL A 61 9.61 1.66 -0.32
C VAL A 61 9.71 2.62 0.88
N TYR A 62 8.61 3.21 1.32
CA TYR A 62 8.57 4.17 2.42
C TYR A 62 8.28 3.53 3.79
N MET A 63 8.05 2.21 3.86
CA MET A 63 7.73 1.48 5.09
C MET A 63 8.75 0.37 5.37
N PRO A 64 10.02 0.70 5.67
CA PRO A 64 11.09 -0.30 5.77
C PRO A 64 10.92 -1.29 6.92
N ARG A 65 10.13 -0.95 7.94
CA ARG A 65 9.85 -1.81 9.10
C ARG A 65 8.72 -2.80 8.85
N LEU A 66 7.97 -2.62 7.76
CA LEU A 66 6.80 -3.43 7.46
C LEU A 66 7.22 -4.87 7.13
N TYR A 67 6.81 -5.82 7.97
CA TYR A 67 6.98 -7.25 7.71
C TYR A 67 5.69 -7.96 7.37
N SER A 68 4.56 -7.33 7.65
CA SER A 68 3.25 -7.85 7.26
C SER A 68 2.46 -6.74 6.59
N PHE A 69 2.14 -6.93 5.33
CA PHE A 69 1.21 -6.07 4.61
C PHE A 69 0.10 -6.93 4.04
N SER A 70 -1.12 -6.69 4.51
CA SER A 70 -2.33 -7.24 3.92
C SER A 70 -3.10 -6.09 3.30
N PHE A 71 -3.65 -6.28 2.11
CA PHE A 71 -4.49 -5.25 1.52
C PHE A 71 -5.61 -5.85 0.70
N TYR A 72 -6.67 -5.05 0.62
CA TYR A 72 -7.88 -5.30 -0.12
C TYR A 72 -8.22 -3.99 -0.81
N ILE A 73 -7.68 -3.81 -2.01
CA ILE A 73 -7.88 -2.60 -2.80
C ILE A 73 -8.83 -2.92 -3.93
N SER A 74 -9.88 -2.13 -4.03
CA SER A 74 -10.86 -2.19 -5.10
C SER A 74 -10.95 -0.82 -5.77
N THR A 75 -11.10 -0.83 -7.08
CA THR A 75 -11.43 0.37 -7.86
C THR A 75 -12.82 0.17 -8.45
N TYR A 76 -13.65 1.19 -8.36
CA TYR A 76 -14.99 1.21 -8.93
C TYR A 76 -15.08 2.29 -9.98
N ASP A 77 -15.37 1.91 -11.22
CA ASP A 77 -15.60 2.85 -12.30
C ASP A 77 -17.11 3.07 -12.45
N ARG A 78 -17.58 4.29 -12.14
CA ARG A 78 -19.00 4.66 -12.27
C ARG A 78 -19.45 4.71 -13.72
N SER A 79 -18.55 4.94 -14.67
CA SER A 79 -18.90 5.07 -16.08
C SER A 79 -19.26 3.71 -16.70
N THR A 80 -18.58 2.64 -16.27
CA THR A 80 -18.82 1.27 -16.72
C THR A 80 -19.59 0.42 -15.71
N GLY A 81 -19.70 0.87 -14.46
CA GLY A 81 -20.30 0.11 -13.36
C GLY A 81 -19.46 -1.08 -12.90
N LEU A 82 -18.21 -1.19 -13.36
CA LEU A 82 -17.34 -2.34 -13.10
C LEU A 82 -16.48 -2.15 -11.85
N PHE A 83 -16.16 -3.29 -11.23
CA PHE A 83 -15.20 -3.38 -10.12
C PHE A 83 -13.93 -4.07 -10.59
N HIS A 84 -12.78 -3.44 -10.33
CA HIS A 84 -11.49 -4.09 -10.48
C HIS A 84 -10.84 -4.27 -9.11
N TYR A 85 -10.36 -5.48 -8.84
CA TYR A 85 -9.74 -5.87 -7.58
C TYR A 85 -8.25 -6.09 -7.77
N VAL A 86 -7.45 -5.61 -6.81
CA VAL A 86 -6.02 -5.91 -6.75
C VAL A 86 -5.84 -7.25 -6.05
N PRO A 87 -5.32 -8.29 -6.72
CA PRO A 87 -5.05 -9.57 -6.07
C PRO A 87 -3.91 -9.42 -5.07
N SER A 88 -4.16 -9.80 -3.81
CA SER A 88 -3.21 -9.64 -2.70
C SER A 88 -2.01 -10.60 -2.76
N GLN A 89 -2.14 -11.69 -3.51
CA GLN A 89 -1.20 -12.82 -3.52
C GLN A 89 0.17 -12.45 -4.11
N ASP A 90 0.22 -11.55 -5.09
CA ASP A 90 1.45 -11.20 -5.79
C ASP A 90 2.38 -10.29 -4.95
N ILE A 91 1.82 -9.44 -4.10
CA ILE A 91 2.60 -8.47 -3.32
C ILE A 91 3.18 -9.10 -2.05
N GLN A 92 2.50 -10.06 -1.44
CA GLN A 92 3.08 -10.80 -0.31
C GLN A 92 4.39 -11.51 -0.72
N ARG A 93 4.45 -12.01 -1.97
CA ARG A 93 5.71 -12.51 -2.55
C ARG A 93 6.76 -11.42 -2.68
N THR A 94 6.40 -10.24 -3.17
CA THR A 94 7.34 -9.10 -3.32
C THR A 94 7.90 -8.58 -2.00
N ILE A 95 7.09 -8.51 -0.94
CA ILE A 95 7.57 -8.12 0.40
C ILE A 95 8.53 -9.17 0.96
N THR A 96 8.22 -10.44 0.75
CA THR A 96 9.10 -11.54 1.17
C THR A 96 10.41 -11.51 0.37
N ASN A 97 10.37 -11.22 -0.93
CA ASN A 97 11.55 -11.16 -1.80
C ASN A 97 12.43 -9.95 -1.52
N ASN A 98 11.87 -8.77 -1.22
CA ASN A 98 12.66 -7.59 -0.83
C ASN A 98 13.44 -7.78 0.49
N ARG A 99 13.00 -8.71 1.34
CA ARG A 99 13.73 -9.12 2.55
C ARG A 99 14.82 -10.16 2.28
N HIS A 100 14.68 -10.92 1.20
CA HIS A 100 15.60 -12.00 0.79
C HIS A 100 16.49 -11.63 -0.39
N GLN A 101 16.45 -10.40 -0.89
CA GLN A 101 17.62 -9.83 -1.54
C GLN A 101 18.56 -9.41 -0.41
N PRO A 102 19.58 -10.22 -0.04
CA PRO A 102 20.75 -9.61 0.56
C PRO A 102 21.17 -8.50 -0.40
N MET A 103 21.47 -7.31 0.14
CA MET A 103 22.21 -6.31 -0.61
C MET A 103 23.39 -7.04 -1.26
N ALA A 104 23.28 -7.38 -2.54
CA ALA A 104 24.39 -7.93 -3.29
C ALA A 104 25.44 -6.85 -3.19
N SER A 105 26.55 -7.23 -2.58
CA SER A 105 27.69 -6.39 -2.24
C SER A 105 27.99 -5.39 -3.36
N VAL A 106 27.75 -4.10 -3.09
CA VAL A 106 28.60 -3.08 -3.69
C VAL A 106 29.90 -3.16 -2.91
N ILE A 107 30.77 -4.07 -3.33
CA ILE A 107 32.19 -4.05 -3.00
C ILE A 107 32.89 -4.09 -4.36
N SER A 108 33.27 -2.87 -4.77
CA SER A 108 34.42 -2.45 -5.60
C SER A 108 35.10 -3.48 -6.49
#